data_AF-A0A453AP45-F1
#
_entry.id   AF-A0A453AP45-F1
#
_cell.length_a   1.000
_cell.length_b   1.000
_cell.length_c   1.000
_cell.angle_alpha   90.00
_cell.angle_beta   90.00
_cell.angle_gamma   90.00
#
_symmetry.space_group_name_H-M   'P 1'
#
loop_
_entity.id
_entity.type
_entity.pdbx_description
1 polymer ?
#
loop_
_entity_poly.entity_id
_entity_poly.type
_entity_poly.pdbx_seq_one_letter_code
_entity_poly.pdbx_strand_id
1 'polypeptide(L)'
;MLEDIGKLPSVDSTITKARAVTVFLYAHTRVLSLMREFLGKDLVRSGITRFATAYLNLESMLDNKKQLQKLFRSDQLDEMGYLKKAKGSEANKTVRSEFFWRGVDIAVKFFEPL
;
A
#
# COMPACT_ATOMS: atom_id res chain seq x y z
N MET A 1 -11.44 -10.73 -17.75
CA MET A 1 -10.65 -9.58 -18.23
C MET A 1 -9.89 -8.90 -17.09
N LEU A 2 -10.53 -8.19 -16.16
CA LEU A 2 -9.83 -7.60 -14.99
C LEU A 2 -9.17 -8.65 -14.10
N GLU A 3 -9.85 -9.79 -13.97
CA GLU A 3 -9.33 -10.94 -13.24
C GLU A 3 -8.05 -11.53 -13.86
N ASP A 4 -7.96 -11.54 -15.19
CA ASP A 4 -6.82 -12.10 -15.90
C ASP A 4 -5.61 -11.15 -15.88
N ILE A 5 -5.87 -9.84 -15.89
CA ILE A 5 -4.83 -8.80 -15.77
C ILE A 5 -4.21 -8.83 -14.38
N GLY A 6 -5.01 -8.94 -13.32
CA GLY A 6 -4.44 -9.02 -11.97
C GLY A 6 -3.72 -10.34 -11.68
N LYS A 7 -3.87 -11.37 -12.53
CA LYS A 7 -3.07 -12.62 -12.48
C LYS A 7 -1.72 -12.48 -13.17
N LEU A 8 -1.43 -11.37 -13.87
CA LEU A 8 -0.09 -11.10 -14.39
C LEU A 8 0.90 -11.06 -13.23
N PRO A 9 2.04 -11.80 -13.28
CA PRO A 9 2.93 -11.93 -12.12
C PRO A 9 3.42 -10.61 -11.52
N SER A 10 3.63 -9.59 -12.35
CA SER A 10 4.03 -8.25 -11.91
C SER A 10 2.90 -7.49 -11.19
N VAL A 11 1.66 -7.62 -11.67
CA VAL A 11 0.47 -6.98 -11.07
C VAL A 11 0.09 -7.70 -9.78
N ASP A 12 0.09 -9.03 -9.78
CA ASP A 12 -0.16 -9.86 -8.60
C ASP A 12 0.84 -9.58 -7.47
N SER A 13 2.14 -9.50 -7.80
CA SER A 13 3.19 -9.13 -6.84
C SER A 13 2.96 -7.73 -6.27
N THR A 14 2.49 -6.79 -7.09
CA THR A 14 2.19 -5.41 -6.67
C THR A 14 0.99 -5.39 -5.72
N ILE A 15 -0.10 -6.08 -6.06
CA ILE A 15 -1.30 -6.21 -5.21
C ILE A 15 -0.93 -6.85 -3.86
N THR A 16 -0.15 -7.92 -3.87
CA THR A 16 0.29 -8.62 -2.67
C THR A 16 1.09 -7.70 -1.74
N LYS A 17 2.03 -6.92 -2.30
CA LYS A 17 2.82 -5.93 -1.54
C LYS A 17 1.98 -4.78 -1.00
N ALA A 18 1.06 -4.23 -1.80
CA ALA A 18 0.13 -3.18 -1.36
C ALA A 18 -0.76 -3.67 -0.21
N ARG A 19 -1.23 -4.91 -0.30
CA ARG A 19 -1.97 -5.56 0.79
C ARG A 19 -1.13 -5.73 2.05
N ALA A 20 0.13 -6.15 1.94
CA ALA A 20 1.01 -6.28 3.10
C ALA A 20 1.24 -4.93 3.81
N VAL A 21 1.43 -3.85 3.04
CA VAL A 21 1.56 -2.48 3.58
C VAL A 21 0.29 -2.05 4.30
N THR A 22 -0.88 -2.23 3.69
CA THR A 22 -2.15 -1.87 4.33
C THR A 22 -2.44 -2.71 5.56
N VAL A 23 -2.19 -4.02 5.53
CA VAL A 23 -2.29 -4.88 6.73
C VAL A 23 -1.40 -4.36 7.86
N PHE A 24 -0.17 -3.95 7.57
CA PHE A 24 0.73 -3.36 8.58
C PHE A 24 0.17 -2.07 9.18
N LEU A 25 -0.31 -1.14 8.33
CA LEU A 25 -0.84 0.16 8.78
C LEU A 25 -2.05 0.01 9.70
N TYR A 26 -2.90 -0.99 9.44
CA TYR A 26 -4.09 -1.27 10.23
C TYR A 26 -3.86 -2.25 11.41
N ALA A 27 -2.65 -2.82 11.56
CA ALA A 27 -2.38 -3.85 12.58
C ALA A 27 -2.30 -3.30 14.02
N HIS A 28 -1.99 -2.01 14.17
CA HIS A 28 -1.80 -1.36 15.47
C HIS A 28 -2.53 -0.02 15.51
N THR A 29 -3.30 0.22 16.57
CA THR A 29 -4.09 1.46 16.74
C THR A 29 -3.23 2.73 16.65
N ARG A 30 -2.03 2.71 17.22
CA ARG A 30 -1.08 3.84 17.14
C ARG A 30 -0.58 4.11 15.72
N VAL A 31 -0.26 3.05 14.96
CA VAL A 31 0.18 3.18 13.56
C VAL A 31 -0.98 3.68 12.70
N LEU A 32 -2.18 3.17 12.92
CA LEU A 32 -3.39 3.61 12.22
C LEU A 32 -3.71 5.08 12.52
N SER A 33 -3.60 5.52 13.77
CA SER A 33 -3.78 6.93 14.15
C SER A 33 -2.79 7.82 13.41
N LEU A 34 -1.50 7.47 13.46
CA LEU A 34 -0.45 8.25 12.79
C LEU A 34 -0.64 8.28 11.27
N MET A 35 -1.06 7.16 10.67
CA MET A 35 -1.39 7.13 9.25
C MET A 35 -2.49 8.14 8.91
N ARG A 36 -3.56 8.21 9.70
CA ARG A 36 -4.66 9.15 9.49
C ARG A 36 -4.23 10.60 9.68
N GLU A 37 -3.30 10.87 10.60
CA GLU A 37 -2.70 12.21 10.76
C GLU A 37 -1.93 12.64 9.51
N PHE A 38 -1.16 11.74 8.89
CA PHE A 38 -0.39 12.04 7.68
C PHE A 38 -1.23 12.10 6.40
N LEU A 39 -2.25 11.23 6.27
CA LEU A 39 -3.06 11.10 5.06
C LEU A 39 -4.34 11.96 5.09
N GLY A 40 -4.84 12.31 6.27
CA GLY A 40 -6.13 12.99 6.47
C GLY A 40 -7.35 12.11 6.17
N LYS A 41 -7.15 10.84 5.82
CA LYS A 41 -8.20 9.87 5.46
C LYS A 41 -7.71 8.43 5.65
N ASP A 42 -8.65 7.50 5.61
CA ASP A 42 -8.35 6.06 5.53
C ASP A 42 -7.94 5.66 4.10
N LEU A 43 -7.10 4.64 4.00
CA LEU A 43 -6.84 3.97 2.72
C LEU A 43 -7.98 3.00 2.41
N VAL A 44 -8.28 2.82 1.14
CA VAL A 44 -9.15 1.71 0.71
C VAL A 44 -8.43 0.40 1.03
N ARG A 45 -9.11 -0.52 1.74
CA ARG A 45 -8.55 -1.83 2.08
C ARG A 45 -9.04 -2.86 1.07
N SER A 46 -8.12 -3.57 0.43
CA SER A 46 -8.48 -4.71 -0.41
C SER A 46 -8.92 -5.89 0.47
N GLY A 47 -10.07 -6.49 0.14
CA GLY A 47 -10.50 -7.78 0.68
C GLY A 47 -9.79 -8.95 0.01
N ILE A 48 -10.01 -10.17 0.49
CA ILE A 48 -9.31 -11.36 -0.02
C ILE A 48 -9.65 -11.67 -1.50
N THR A 49 -10.84 -11.30 -1.99
CA THR A 49 -11.40 -11.91 -3.21
C THR A 49 -12.16 -10.96 -4.17
N ARG A 50 -11.89 -9.66 -4.22
CA ARG A 50 -12.52 -8.80 -5.26
C ARG A 50 -11.53 -7.88 -5.95
N PHE A 51 -11.23 -8.17 -7.22
CA PHE A 51 -10.37 -7.39 -8.11
C PHE A 51 -10.60 -5.88 -8.04
N ALA A 52 -11.86 -5.43 -8.04
CA ALA A 52 -12.19 -4.02 -7.90
C ALA A 52 -11.63 -3.39 -6.60
N THR A 53 -11.65 -4.12 -5.48
CA THR A 53 -11.09 -3.62 -4.22
C THR A 53 -9.56 -3.59 -4.21
N ALA A 54 -8.91 -4.44 -5.01
CA ALA A 54 -7.47 -4.39 -5.21
C ALA A 54 -7.09 -3.15 -6.04
N TYR A 55 -7.82 -2.87 -7.12
CA TYR A 55 -7.64 -1.63 -7.89
C TYR A 55 -7.83 -0.39 -7.02
N LEU A 56 -8.97 -0.25 -6.32
CA LEU A 56 -9.24 0.91 -5.47
C LEU A 56 -8.22 1.07 -4.33
N ASN A 57 -7.66 -0.04 -3.83
CA ASN A 57 -6.55 0.00 -2.87
C ASN A 57 -5.27 0.57 -3.49
N LEU A 58 -4.89 0.12 -4.69
CA LEU A 58 -3.73 0.62 -5.42
C LEU A 58 -3.88 2.10 -5.78
N GLU A 59 -5.04 2.49 -6.30
CA GLU A 59 -5.39 3.89 -6.60
C GLU A 59 -5.30 4.75 -5.33
N SER A 60 -5.94 4.32 -4.24
CA SER A 60 -5.86 5.01 -2.95
C SER A 60 -4.41 5.13 -2.44
N MET A 61 -3.57 4.11 -2.60
CA MET A 61 -2.15 4.20 -2.24
C MET A 61 -1.39 5.17 -3.14
N LEU A 62 -1.69 5.21 -4.45
CA LEU A 62 -1.05 6.09 -5.42
C LEU A 62 -1.38 7.56 -5.14
N ASP A 63 -2.65 7.87 -4.89
CA ASP A 63 -3.14 9.20 -4.50
C ASP A 63 -2.42 9.75 -3.26
N ASN A 64 -2.06 8.84 -2.34
CA ASN A 64 -1.42 9.18 -1.07
C ASN A 64 0.09 8.84 -1.07
N LYS A 65 0.72 8.59 -2.23
CA LYS A 65 2.13 8.15 -2.33
C LYS A 65 3.05 9.04 -1.52
N LYS A 66 2.95 10.37 -1.69
CA LYS A 66 3.83 11.34 -1.01
C LYS A 66 3.67 11.29 0.51
N GLN A 67 2.44 11.20 0.99
CA GLN A 67 2.09 11.17 2.42
C GLN A 67 2.53 9.85 3.05
N LEU A 68 2.33 8.72 2.36
CA LEU A 68 2.84 7.41 2.77
C LEU A 68 4.37 7.41 2.86
N GLN A 69 5.07 7.96 1.87
CA GLN A 69 6.53 8.07 1.91
C GLN A 69 7.01 8.95 3.07
N LYS A 70 6.29 10.04 3.38
CA LYS A 70 6.59 10.87 4.56
C LYS A 70 6.35 10.10 5.88
N LEU A 71 5.23 9.40 6.01
CA LEU A 71 4.90 8.57 7.17
C LEU A 71 6.01 7.54 7.45
N PHE A 72 6.44 6.79 6.43
CA PHE A 72 7.50 5.78 6.54
C PHE A 72 8.92 6.35 6.71
N ARG A 73 9.08 7.67 6.69
CA ARG A 73 10.31 8.40 7.01
C ARG A 73 10.20 9.19 8.31
N SER A 74 9.05 9.20 8.96
CA SER A 74 8.83 9.96 10.19
C SER A 74 9.53 9.30 11.37
N ASP A 75 10.16 10.12 12.21
CA ASP A 75 10.76 9.67 13.48
C ASP A 75 9.68 9.07 14.39
N GLN A 76 8.47 9.64 14.38
CA GLN A 76 7.32 9.14 15.14
C GLN A 76 7.03 7.65 14.85
N LEU A 77 7.07 7.23 13.58
CA LEU A 77 6.83 5.81 13.24
C LEU A 77 8.03 4.93 13.58
N ASP A 78 9.25 5.44 13.41
CA ASP A 78 10.48 4.69 13.73
C ASP A 78 10.63 4.43 15.23
N GLU A 79 10.35 5.45 16.05
CA GLU A 79 10.38 5.40 17.52
C GLU A 79 9.38 4.39 18.10
N MET A 80 8.26 4.12 17.41
CA MET A 80 7.32 3.06 17.82
C MET A 80 7.92 1.65 17.71
N GLY A 81 9.04 1.48 17.00
CA GLY A 81 9.76 0.21 16.86
C GLY A 81 9.08 -0.83 15.96
N TYR A 82 7.91 -0.52 15.38
CA TYR A 82 7.19 -1.46 14.51
C TYR A 82 7.92 -1.74 13.20
N LEU A 83 8.73 -0.80 12.71
CA LEU A 83 9.56 -0.99 11.50
C LEU A 83 10.70 -1.98 11.68
N LYS A 84 11.08 -2.28 12.92
CA LYS A 84 12.12 -3.26 13.26
C LYS A 84 11.60 -4.70 13.23
N LYS A 85 10.27 -4.89 13.23
CA LYS A 85 9.62 -6.20 13.13
C LYS A 85 9.53 -6.63 11.66
N ALA A 86 9.49 -7.95 11.40
CA ALA A 86 9.48 -8.50 10.05
C ALA A 86 8.47 -7.82 9.10
N LYS A 87 7.18 -7.76 9.50
CA LYS A 87 6.12 -7.13 8.69
C LYS A 87 6.33 -5.63 8.47
N GLY A 88 6.79 -4.90 9.47
CA GLY A 88 7.06 -3.46 9.35
C GLY A 88 8.29 -3.17 8.50
N SER A 89 9.33 -4.00 8.60
CA SER A 89 10.53 -3.90 7.76
C SER A 89 10.18 -4.13 6.29
N GLU A 90 9.36 -5.14 6.00
CA GLU A 90 8.89 -5.43 4.64
C GLU A 90 8.01 -4.31 4.08
N ALA A 91 7.09 -3.77 4.88
CA ALA A 91 6.27 -2.63 4.50
C ALA A 91 7.13 -1.39 4.22
N ASN A 92 8.16 -1.12 5.04
CA ASN A 92 9.08 -0.01 4.85
C ASN A 92 9.90 -0.14 3.56
N LYS A 93 10.44 -1.34 3.29
CA LYS A 93 11.16 -1.62 2.03
C LYS A 93 10.25 -1.44 0.82
N THR A 94 9.00 -1.88 0.93
CA THR A 94 7.99 -1.76 -0.14
C THR A 94 7.68 -0.29 -0.45
N VAL A 95 7.33 0.51 0.57
CA VAL A 95 6.98 1.93 0.39
C VAL A 95 8.17 2.78 -0.08
N ARG A 96 9.41 2.38 0.22
CA ARG A 96 10.62 3.06 -0.26
C ARG A 96 11.07 2.61 -1.65
N SER A 97 10.45 1.58 -2.24
CA SER A 97 10.86 1.04 -3.53
C SER A 97 10.19 1.78 -4.69
N GLU A 98 11.00 2.39 -5.56
CA GLU A 98 10.47 2.98 -6.81
C GLU A 98 9.95 1.91 -7.78
N PHE A 99 10.48 0.68 -7.74
CA PHE A 99 9.93 -0.43 -8.52
C PHE A 99 8.51 -0.78 -8.09
N PHE A 100 8.23 -0.74 -6.78
CA PHE A 100 6.88 -0.95 -6.27
C PHE A 100 5.94 0.13 -6.81
N TRP A 101 6.31 1.41 -6.66
CA TRP A 101 5.45 2.51 -7.12
C TRP A 101 5.24 2.53 -8.64
N ARG A 102 6.25 2.15 -9.43
CA ARG A 102 6.09 1.93 -10.86
C ARG A 102 5.10 0.80 -11.16
N GLY A 103 5.16 -0.28 -10.39
CA GLY A 103 4.17 -1.37 -10.47
C GLY A 103 2.76 -0.90 -10.15
N VAL A 104 2.59 -0.05 -9.13
CA VAL A 104 1.30 0.55 -8.76
C VAL A 104 0.76 1.42 -9.90
N ASP A 105 1.57 2.33 -10.44
CA ASP A 105 1.19 3.21 -11.56
C ASP A 105 0.78 2.42 -12.80
N ILE A 106 1.57 1.40 -13.17
CA ILE A 106 1.26 0.51 -14.29
C ILE A 106 -0.05 -0.24 -14.03
N ALA A 107 -0.22 -0.82 -12.85
CA ALA A 107 -1.43 -1.55 -12.49
C ALA A 107 -2.66 -0.63 -12.59
N VAL A 108 -2.64 0.55 -11.95
CA VAL A 108 -3.75 1.52 -11.99
C VAL A 108 -4.08 1.92 -13.43
N LYS A 109 -3.09 2.22 -14.27
CA LYS A 109 -3.30 2.55 -15.69
C LYS A 109 -3.87 1.39 -16.51
N PHE A 110 -3.54 0.15 -16.17
CA PHE A 110 -4.16 -1.01 -16.81
C PHE A 110 -5.65 -1.15 -16.48
N PHE A 111 -6.09 -0.60 -15.35
CA PHE A 111 -7.47 -0.63 -14.89
C PHE A 111 -8.27 0.64 -15.30
N GLU A 112 -7.62 1.77 -15.61
CA GLU A 112 -8.25 3.03 -16.05
C GLU A 112 -9.08 2.97 -17.36
N PRO A 113 -8.74 2.21 -18.42
CA PRO A 113 -9.48 2.26 -19.69
C PRO A 113 -10.80 1.45 -19.70
N LEU A 114 -11.40 1.19 -18.54
CA LEU A 114 -12.65 0.42 -18.41
C LEU A 114 -13.73 1.15 -17.61
#